data_AF-A0A6B9G3D7-F1
#
_entry.id   AF-A0A6B9G3D7-F1
#
_cell.length_a   1.000
_cell.length_b   1.000
_cell.length_c   1.000
_cell.angle_alpha   90.00
_cell.angle_beta   90.00
_cell.angle_gamma   90.00
#
_symmetry.space_group_name_H-M   'P 1'
#
loop_
_entity.id
_entity.type
_entity.pdbx_description
1 polymer ?
#
loop_
_entity_poly.entity_id
_entity_poly.type
_entity_poly.pdbx_seq_one_letter_code
_entity_poly.pdbx_strand_id
1 'polypeptide(L)'
;MNAQERRRAARAEKQSAWKQANPLLVGVKAKPDCRPILTLNRKPTDRVVKAVDTDTEYHKQILAGAAAYVEYRSNPKHQKVTNEAGRQIHAVQRQRGKSIPLV
;
A
#
# COMPACT_ATOMS: atom_id res chain seq x y z
N MET A 1 -12.52 20.01 -49.14
CA MET A 1 -13.99 19.90 -49.15
C MET A 1 -14.38 18.55 -49.74
N ASN A 2 -14.99 17.66 -48.96
CA ASN A 2 -15.34 16.32 -49.42
C ASN A 2 -16.66 16.33 -50.24
N ALA A 3 -16.96 15.24 -50.96
CA ALA A 3 -18.17 15.15 -51.79
C ALA A 3 -19.47 15.31 -50.97
N GLN A 4 -19.44 14.87 -49.72
CA GLN A 4 -20.58 14.95 -48.80
C GLN A 4 -20.86 16.40 -48.37
N GLU A 5 -19.82 17.20 -48.13
CA GLU A 5 -19.90 18.62 -47.81
C GLU A 5 -20.50 19.42 -48.95
N ARG A 6 -20.07 19.17 -50.20
CA ARG A 6 -20.67 19.79 -51.40
C ARG A 6 -22.15 19.44 -51.55
N ARG A 7 -22.50 18.16 -51.35
CA ARG A 7 -23.89 17.68 -51.40
C ARG A 7 -24.76 18.29 -50.29
N ARG A 8 -24.18 18.55 -49.11
CA ARG A 8 -24.85 19.19 -47.98
C ARG A 8 -25.06 20.69 -48.25
N ALA A 9 -24.06 21.38 -48.78
CA ALA A 9 -24.16 22.78 -49.17
C ALA A 9 -25.23 23.01 -50.25
N ALA A 10 -25.26 22.16 -51.29
CA ALA A 10 -26.29 22.21 -52.33
C ALA A 10 -27.73 21.96 -51.82
N ARG A 11 -27.88 21.37 -50.62
CA ARG A 11 -29.19 21.10 -49.99
C ARG A 11 -29.45 21.97 -48.76
N ALA A 12 -28.69 23.04 -48.55
CA ALA A 12 -28.77 23.87 -47.36
C ALA A 12 -30.19 24.43 -47.13
N GLU A 13 -30.84 24.93 -48.19
CA GLU A 13 -32.19 25.49 -48.14
C GLU A 13 -33.26 24.44 -47.78
N LYS A 14 -33.15 23.24 -48.36
CA LYS A 14 -34.04 22.13 -48.00
C LYS A 14 -33.85 21.72 -46.53
N GLN A 15 -32.60 21.76 -46.04
CA GLN A 15 -32.30 21.46 -44.64
C GLN A 15 -32.80 22.56 -43.69
N SER A 16 -32.74 23.84 -44.07
CA SER A 16 -33.26 24.94 -43.24
C SER A 16 -34.78 24.87 -43.11
N ALA A 17 -35.50 24.67 -44.22
CA ALA A 17 -36.95 24.48 -44.20
C ALA A 17 -37.36 23.28 -43.34
N TRP A 18 -36.65 22.16 -43.47
CA TRP A 18 -36.92 20.97 -42.66
C TRP A 18 -36.64 21.20 -41.17
N LYS A 19 -35.56 21.91 -40.81
CA LYS A 19 -35.24 22.24 -39.40
C LYS A 19 -36.27 23.18 -38.78
N GLN A 20 -36.76 24.16 -39.53
CA GLN A 20 -37.83 25.06 -39.09
C GLN A 20 -39.13 24.29 -38.82
N ALA A 21 -39.46 23.31 -39.66
CA ALA A 21 -40.64 22.47 -39.47
C ALA A 21 -40.45 21.38 -38.38
N ASN A 22 -39.21 20.99 -38.06
CA ASN A 22 -38.90 19.88 -37.14
C ASN A 22 -37.92 20.30 -36.02
N PRO A 23 -38.29 21.26 -35.15
CA PRO A 23 -37.38 21.84 -34.16
C PRO A 23 -36.87 20.82 -33.12
N LEU A 24 -37.63 19.76 -32.83
CA LEU A 24 -37.27 18.74 -31.83
C LEU A 24 -36.36 17.62 -32.37
N LEU A 25 -36.23 17.50 -33.70
CA LEU A 25 -35.44 16.46 -34.35
C LEU A 25 -34.04 16.96 -34.77
N VAL A 26 -33.72 18.21 -34.47
CA VAL A 26 -32.43 18.81 -34.79
C VAL A 26 -31.42 18.50 -33.67
N GLY A 27 -30.62 17.46 -33.88
CA GLY A 27 -29.32 17.32 -33.20
C GLY A 27 -29.36 17.24 -31.68
N VAL A 28 -30.08 16.27 -31.12
CA VAL A 28 -29.81 15.82 -29.75
C VAL A 28 -28.46 15.11 -29.78
N LYS A 29 -27.41 15.71 -29.20
CA LYS A 29 -26.13 15.04 -28.97
C LYS A 29 -26.39 13.92 -27.96
N ALA A 30 -26.53 12.68 -28.45
CA ALA A 30 -26.89 11.51 -27.65
C ALA A 30 -25.83 11.11 -26.60
N LYS A 31 -24.65 11.76 -26.60
CA LYS A 31 -23.58 11.43 -25.67
C LYS A 31 -23.32 12.63 -24.76
N PRO A 32 -23.55 12.51 -23.44
CA PRO A 32 -22.99 13.48 -22.50
C PRO A 32 -21.49 13.57 -22.74
N ASP A 33 -20.93 14.77 -22.58
CA ASP A 33 -19.50 14.98 -22.69
C ASP A 33 -18.77 13.94 -21.83
N CYS A 34 -17.81 13.29 -22.48
CA CYS A 34 -16.92 12.22 -22.04
C CYS A 34 -17.06 11.85 -20.56
N ARG A 35 -17.40 10.58 -20.27
CA ARG A 35 -17.28 9.97 -18.93
C ARG A 35 -16.05 10.57 -18.24
N PRO A 36 -16.17 11.16 -17.04
CA PRO A 36 -15.02 11.69 -16.34
C PRO A 36 -14.01 10.56 -16.22
N ILE A 37 -12.87 10.71 -16.90
CA ILE A 37 -11.76 9.80 -16.76
C ILE A 37 -11.29 9.99 -15.33
N LEU A 38 -11.40 8.94 -14.52
CA LEU A 38 -10.82 8.93 -13.17
C LEU A 38 -9.30 8.98 -13.33
N THR A 39 -8.75 10.17 -13.47
CA THR A 39 -7.31 10.38 -13.53
C THR A 39 -6.76 10.21 -12.12
N LEU A 40 -6.13 9.06 -11.88
CA LEU A 40 -5.31 8.86 -10.70
C LEU A 40 -4.07 9.77 -10.85
N ASN A 41 -4.07 10.92 -10.18
CA ASN A 41 -2.92 11.84 -10.11
C ASN A 41 -1.72 11.27 -9.33
N ARG A 42 -1.62 9.94 -9.19
CA ARG A 42 -0.53 9.28 -8.48
C ARG A 42 0.67 9.24 -9.41
N LYS A 43 1.80 9.79 -8.97
CA LYS A 43 3.07 9.56 -9.65
C LYS A 43 3.35 8.05 -9.66
N PRO A 44 3.62 7.43 -10.82
CA PRO A 44 3.96 6.03 -10.87
C PRO A 44 5.26 5.80 -10.10
N THR A 45 5.22 4.96 -9.07
CA THR A 45 6.43 4.39 -8.46
C THR A 45 6.96 3.29 -9.37
N ASP A 46 8.28 3.21 -9.51
CA ASP A 46 8.92 2.10 -10.21
C ASP A 46 8.53 0.76 -9.58
N ARG A 47 8.27 -0.23 -10.44
CA ARG A 47 7.80 -1.56 -10.05
C ARG A 47 8.85 -2.33 -9.27
N VAL A 48 10.14 -2.15 -9.61
CA VAL A 48 11.24 -2.81 -8.89
C VAL A 48 11.36 -2.22 -7.49
N VAL A 49 11.38 -0.88 -7.37
CA VAL A 49 11.39 -0.19 -6.06
C VAL A 49 10.22 -0.65 -5.19
N LYS A 50 9.01 -0.72 -5.75
CA LYS A 50 7.81 -1.14 -5.01
C LYS A 50 7.82 -2.63 -4.61
N ALA A 51 8.47 -3.49 -5.38
CA ALA A 51 8.61 -4.90 -5.05
C ALA A 51 9.65 -5.15 -3.94
N VAL A 52 10.65 -4.25 -3.84
CA VAL A 52 11.70 -4.28 -2.81
C VAL A 52 11.26 -3.57 -1.54
N ASP A 53 10.22 -2.74 -1.60
CA ASP A 53 9.61 -2.09 -0.44
C ASP A 53 8.85 -3.13 0.42
N THR A 54 9.57 -3.76 1.35
CA THR A 54 9.06 -4.84 2.21
C THR A 54 8.36 -4.33 3.46
N ASP A 55 8.21 -3.03 3.65
CA ASP A 55 7.60 -2.39 4.83
C ASP A 55 6.06 -2.52 4.84
N THR A 56 5.62 -3.76 4.73
CA THR A 56 4.24 -4.15 5.03
C THR A 56 4.05 -4.21 6.54
N GLU A 57 2.83 -3.93 7.01
CA GLU A 57 2.49 -4.08 8.43
C GLU A 57 2.78 -5.51 8.95
N TYR A 58 2.63 -6.52 8.07
CA TYR A 58 2.98 -7.90 8.40
C TYR A 58 4.49 -8.11 8.58
N HIS A 59 5.32 -7.48 7.76
CA HIS A 59 6.79 -7.52 7.92
C HIS A 59 7.22 -6.91 9.26
N LYS A 60 6.66 -5.76 9.64
CA LYS A 60 6.91 -5.12 10.94
C LYS A 60 6.50 -6.02 12.11
N GLN A 61 5.35 -6.69 12.00
CA GLN A 61 4.87 -7.62 13.02
C GLN A 61 5.83 -8.81 13.20
N ILE A 62 6.33 -9.39 12.11
CA ILE A 62 7.30 -10.49 12.17
C ILE A 62 8.58 -10.05 12.88
N LEU A 63 9.14 -8.89 12.49
CA LEU A 63 10.36 -8.37 13.10
C LEU A 63 10.18 -8.07 14.59
N ALA A 64 9.06 -7.45 14.97
CA ALA A 64 8.74 -7.18 16.37
C ALA A 64 8.61 -8.48 17.19
N GLY A 65 7.96 -9.49 16.64
CA GLY A 65 7.83 -10.81 17.28
C GLY A 65 9.17 -11.52 17.45
N ALA A 66 10.03 -11.48 16.43
CA ALA A 66 11.37 -12.06 16.48
C ALA A 66 12.24 -11.38 17.55
N ALA A 67 12.22 -10.04 17.62
CA ALA A 67 12.95 -9.28 18.63
C ALA A 67 12.47 -9.62 20.05
N ALA A 68 11.15 -9.66 20.27
CA ALA A 68 10.56 -10.01 21.56
C ALA A 68 10.94 -11.43 22.02
N TYR A 69 10.99 -12.40 21.09
CA TYR A 69 11.40 -13.77 21.40
C TYR A 69 12.87 -13.86 21.82
N VAL A 70 13.77 -13.13 21.13
CA VAL A 70 15.20 -13.09 21.47
C VAL A 70 15.40 -12.52 22.87
N GLU A 71 14.75 -11.40 23.20
CA GLU A 71 14.78 -10.77 24.53
C GLU A 71 14.25 -11.71 25.62
N TYR A 72 13.13 -12.38 25.38
CA TYR A 72 12.58 -13.36 26.32
C TYR A 72 13.57 -14.52 26.58
N ARG A 73 14.21 -15.01 25.52
CA ARG A 73 15.12 -16.16 25.58
C ARG A 73 16.47 -15.80 26.20
N SER A 74 16.96 -14.59 25.99
CA SER A 74 18.23 -14.10 26.55
C SER A 74 18.10 -13.68 28.02
N ASN A 75 16.88 -13.38 28.49
CA ASN A 75 16.64 -12.97 29.86
C ASN A 75 17.02 -14.08 30.87
N PRO A 76 18.01 -13.84 31.75
CA PRO A 76 18.47 -14.82 32.74
C PRO A 76 17.37 -15.29 33.70
N LYS A 77 16.34 -14.46 33.92
CA LYS A 77 15.18 -14.81 34.76
C LYS A 77 14.38 -16.00 34.21
N HIS A 78 14.36 -16.15 32.89
CA HIS A 78 13.63 -17.22 32.20
C HIS A 78 14.55 -18.38 31.76
N GLN A 79 15.86 -18.22 31.94
CA GLN A 79 16.85 -19.22 31.58
C GLN A 79 16.90 -20.32 32.65
N LYS A 80 16.53 -21.55 32.27
CA LYS A 80 16.72 -22.72 33.13
C LYS A 80 18.20 -23.15 33.08
N VAL A 81 18.86 -23.16 34.23
CA VAL A 81 20.23 -23.65 34.37
C VAL A 81 20.22 -25.13 34.73
N THR A 82 20.79 -25.95 33.86
CA THR A 82 20.89 -27.41 34.02
C THR A 82 22.34 -27.87 33.97
N ASN A 83 22.65 -29.03 34.55
CA ASN A 83 23.96 -29.66 34.41
C ASN A 83 24.09 -30.43 33.09
N GLU A 84 25.26 -31.02 32.83
CA GLU A 84 25.56 -31.82 31.63
C GLU A 84 24.61 -33.01 31.42
N ALA A 85 24.01 -33.51 32.51
CA ALA A 85 23.00 -34.57 32.49
C ALA A 85 21.55 -34.03 32.40
N GLY A 86 21.36 -32.74 32.15
CA GLY A 86 20.04 -32.10 31.98
C GLY A 86 19.23 -31.89 33.27
N ARG A 87 19.81 -32.10 34.45
CA ARG A 87 19.13 -31.94 35.74
C ARG A 87 19.23 -30.49 36.20
N GLN A 88 18.15 -29.98 36.81
CA GLN A 88 18.12 -28.64 37.40
C GLN A 88 19.13 -28.54 38.55
N ILE A 89 19.99 -27.52 38.50
CA ILE A 89 21.02 -27.30 39.52
C ILE A 89 20.46 -26.40 40.62
N HIS A 90 20.73 -26.75 41.88
CA HIS A 90 20.48 -25.88 43.03
C HIS A 90 21.78 -25.19 43.45
N ALA A 91 22.09 -24.05 42.83
CA ALA A 91 23.26 -23.23 43.15
C ALA A 91 22.86 -22.08 44.08
N VAL A 92 23.39 -22.06 45.30
CA VAL A 92 23.14 -20.97 46.28
C VAL A 92 24.44 -20.21 46.50
N GLN A 93 24.45 -18.93 46.13
CA GLN A 93 25.57 -18.04 46.44
C GLN A 93 25.57 -17.75 47.95
N ARG A 94 26.69 -18.02 48.62
CA ARG A 94 26.89 -17.67 50.04
C ARG A 94 27.89 -16.52 50.14
N GLN A 95 27.53 -15.45 50.85
CA GLN A 95 28.50 -14.43 51.22
C GLN A 95 29.47 -14.99 52.26
N ARG A 96 30.75 -14.71 52.06
CA ARG A 96 31.84 -15.00 52.99
C ARG A 96 32.38 -13.67 53.51
N GLY A 97 32.69 -13.60 54.79
CA GLY A 97 33.33 -12.42 55.38
C GLY A 97 34.69 -12.15 54.74
N LYS A 98 35.06 -10.88 54.67
CA LYS A 98 36.39 -10.43 54.23
C LYS A 98 37.00 -9.62 55.38
N SER A 99 38.29 -9.81 55.65
CA SER A 99 39.06 -8.94 56.54
C SER A 99 39.45 -7.68 55.77
N ILE A 100 38.59 -6.66 55.81
CA ILE A 100 38.85 -5.38 55.15
C ILE A 100 39.47 -4.45 56.20
N PRO A 101 40.75 -4.06 56.08
CA PRO A 101 41.39 -3.15 57.04
C PRO A 101 40.74 -1.77 56.94
N LEU A 102 40.48 -1.16 58.09
CA LEU A 102 40.03 0.21 58.21
C LEU A 102 41.26 1.06 58.59
N VAL A 103 41.61 2.01 57.72
CA VAL A 103 42.60 3.05 58.00
C VAL A 103 41.97 4.12 58.88
#